data_AF-A0A524KGD9-F1
#
_entry.id   AF-A0A524KGD9-F1
#
_cell.length_a   1.000
_cell.length_b   1.000
_cell.length_c   1.000
_cell.angle_alpha   90.00
_cell.angle_beta   90.00
_cell.angle_gamma   90.00
#
_symmetry.space_group_name_H-M   'P 1'
#
loop_
_entity.id
_entity.type
_entity.pdbx_description
1 polymer ?
#
loop_
_entity_poly.entity_id
_entity_poly.type
_entity_poly.pdbx_seq_one_letter_code
_entity_poly.pdbx_strand_id
1 'polypeptide(L)' 'SGRQTDEGVLVDFPITQQEIAEASGTTLHSVSRVLTAWESAGLVSIGRRRIVVRDVQGLSELAERGALEERDRSR' A
#
# COMPACT_ATOMS: atom_id res chain seq x y z
N SER A 1 4.01 -10.07 10.08
CA SER A 1 3.74 -11.35 9.40
C SER A 1 2.38 -11.25 8.72
N GLY A 2 2.32 -11.35 7.40
CA GLY A 2 1.04 -11.41 6.68
C GLY A 2 0.43 -12.81 6.80
N ARG A 3 -0.89 -12.91 6.87
CA ARG A 3 -1.63 -14.18 6.85
C ARG A 3 -2.29 -14.33 5.49
N GLN A 4 -2.09 -15.47 4.81
CA GLN A 4 -2.86 -15.78 3.60
C GLN A 4 -4.33 -16.05 3.97
N THR A 5 -5.26 -15.49 3.20
CA THR A 5 -6.71 -15.66 3.33
C THR A 5 -7.31 -15.91 1.95
N ASP A 6 -8.58 -16.34 1.90
CA ASP A 6 -9.30 -16.54 0.64
C ASP A 6 -9.44 -15.25 -0.20
N GLU A 7 -9.25 -14.09 0.44
CA GLU A 7 -9.31 -12.75 -0.19
C GLU A 7 -7.93 -12.19 -0.57
N GLY A 8 -6.82 -12.88 -0.25
CA GLY A 8 -5.45 -12.44 -0.56
C GLY A 8 -4.47 -12.55 0.62
N VAL A 9 -3.57 -11.58 0.78
CA VAL A 9 -2.66 -11.49 1.93
C VAL A 9 -3.17 -10.44 2.90
N LEU A 10 -3.68 -10.90 4.04
CA LEU A 10 -4.06 -10.03 5.14
C LEU A 10 -2.80 -9.52 5.85
N VAL A 11 -2.62 -8.20 5.87
CA VAL A 11 -1.66 -7.56 6.75
C VAL A 11 -2.37 -7.27 8.07
N ASP A 12 -2.41 -8.28 8.95
CA ASP A 12 -3.08 -8.22 10.26
C ASP A 12 -2.24 -7.52 11.34
N PHE A 13 -1.40 -6.56 10.93
CA PHE A 13 -0.77 -5.66 11.87
C PHE A 13 -1.62 -4.40 11.94
N PRO A 14 -2.01 -3.92 13.13
CA PRO A 14 -2.80 -2.70 13.25
C PRO A 14 -1.92 -1.48 12.95
N ILE A 15 -1.54 -1.29 11.68
CA ILE A 15 -0.90 -0.07 11.21
C ILE A 15 -1.96 0.92 10.76
N THR A 16 -1.89 2.12 11.29
CA THR A 16 -2.73 3.26 10.94
C THR A 16 -2.11 4.02 9.77
N GLN A 17 -2.93 4.77 9.02
CA GLN A 17 -2.42 5.64 7.96
C GLN A 17 -1.45 6.70 8.50
N GLN A 18 -1.62 7.10 9.77
CA GLN A 18 -0.73 8.03 10.46
C GLN A 18 0.65 7.41 10.66
N GLU A 19 0.73 6.16 11.14
CA GLU A 19 2.01 5.45 11.28
C GLU A 19 2.69 5.24 9.92
N ILE A 20 1.93 5.00 8.84
CA ILE A 20 2.49 4.93 7.48
C ILE A 20 3.07 6.28 7.04
N ALA A 21 2.36 7.38 7.32
CA ALA A 21 2.83 8.72 6.98
C ALA A 21 4.14 9.07 7.69
N GLU A 22 4.19 8.81 8.99
CA GLU A 22 5.38 9.00 9.83
C GLU A 22 6.54 8.12 9.36
N ALA A 23 6.30 6.82 9.13
CA ALA A 23 7.33 5.88 8.68
C ALA A 23 7.87 6.20 7.28
N SER A 24 7.03 6.76 6.41
CA SER A 24 7.41 7.08 5.02
C SER A 24 7.93 8.52 4.87
N GLY A 25 7.95 9.33 5.93
CA GLY A 25 8.32 10.75 5.86
C GLY A 25 7.39 11.57 4.95
N THR A 26 6.13 11.15 4.80
CA THR A 26 5.13 11.83 3.97
C THR A 26 3.95 12.33 4.81
N THR A 27 2.99 12.99 4.19
CA THR A 27 1.79 13.46 4.88
C THR A 27 0.69 12.40 4.89
N LEU A 28 -0.18 12.44 5.90
CA LEU A 28 -1.40 11.63 5.93
C LEU A 28 -2.25 11.79 4.66
N HIS A 29 -2.30 13.01 4.09
CA HIS A 29 -3.00 13.27 2.84
C HIS A 29 -2.41 12.49 1.66
N SER A 30 -1.07 12.48 1.55
CA SER A 30 -0.37 11.73 0.52
C SER A 30 -0.63 10.22 0.65
N VAL A 31 -0.52 9.69 1.86
CA VAL A 31 -0.81 8.27 2.15
C VAL A 31 -2.26 7.92 1.82
N SER A 32 -3.21 8.73 2.28
CA SER A 32 -4.63 8.55 2.00
C SER A 32 -4.91 8.51 0.49
N ARG A 33 -4.34 9.45 -0.28
CA ARG A 33 -4.46 9.47 -1.74
C ARG A 33 -3.96 8.19 -2.40
N VAL A 34 -2.78 7.71 -2.00
CA VAL A 34 -2.19 6.48 -2.56
C VAL A 34 -3.03 5.27 -2.22
N LEU A 35 -3.43 5.13 -0.96
CA LEU A 35 -4.24 4.01 -0.49
C LEU A 35 -5.62 3.98 -1.17
N THR A 36 -6.30 5.12 -1.32
CA THR A 36 -7.56 5.20 -2.07
C THR A 36 -7.39 4.83 -3.54
N ALA A 37 -6.28 5.22 -4.18
CA ALA A 37 -6.01 4.83 -5.56
C ALA A 37 -5.84 3.30 -5.68
N TRP A 38 -5.11 2.67 -4.77
CA TRP A 38 -4.94 1.21 -4.74
C TRP A 38 -6.25 0.48 -4.44
N GLU A 39 -7.08 1.01 -3.54
CA GLU A 39 -8.39 0.44 -3.24
C GLU A 39 -9.33 0.52 -4.45
N SER A 40 -9.34 1.67 -5.14
CA SER A 40 -10.11 1.88 -6.37
C SER A 40 -9.64 0.98 -7.51
N ALA A 41 -8.34 0.67 -7.56
CA ALA A 41 -7.76 -0.28 -8.51
C ALA A 41 -7.98 -1.75 -8.12
N GLY A 42 -8.66 -2.03 -7.01
CA GLY A 42 -8.95 -3.39 -6.56
C GLY A 42 -7.80 -4.07 -5.82
N LEU A 43 -6.62 -3.45 -5.74
CA LEU A 43 -5.38 -4.06 -5.23
C LEU A 43 -5.38 -4.28 -3.73
N VAL A 44 -6.02 -3.37 -3.00
CA VAL A 44 -6.18 -3.45 -1.54
C VAL A 44 -7.63 -3.24 -1.14
N SER A 45 -7.96 -3.61 0.09
CA SER A 45 -9.18 -3.22 0.78
C SER A 45 -8.82 -2.59 2.11
N ILE A 46 -9.39 -1.41 2.39
CA ILE A 46 -9.09 -0.64 3.58
C ILE A 46 -10.28 -0.75 4.53
N GLY A 47 -10.01 -1.24 5.74
CA GLY A 47 -11.00 -1.30 6.82
C GLY A 47 -10.56 -0.49 8.02
N ARG A 48 -11.39 -0.45 9.07
CA ARG A 48 -11.04 0.16 10.34
C ARG A 48 -9.84 -0.58 10.96
N ARG A 49 -8.66 0.06 10.95
CA ARG A 49 -7.38 -0.47 11.48
C ARG A 49 -6.89 -1.76 10.80
N ARG A 50 -7.25 -2.00 9.54
CA ARG A 50 -6.77 -3.15 8.75
C ARG A 50 -6.60 -2.79 7.29
N ILE A 51 -5.59 -3.40 6.66
CA ILE A 51 -5.37 -3.35 5.21
C ILE A 51 -5.29 -4.79 4.72
N VAL A 52 -6.12 -5.15 3.75
CA VAL A 52 -6.06 -6.45 3.06
C VAL A 52 -5.46 -6.22 1.69
N VAL A 53 -4.37 -6.93 1.36
CA VAL A 53 -3.83 -6.93 0.01
C VAL A 53 -4.58 -8.00 -0.78
N ARG A 54 -5.41 -7.60 -1.74
CA ARG A 54 -6.18 -8.51 -2.59
C ARG A 54 -5.38 -9.03 -3.77
N ASP A 55 -4.50 -8.18 -4.30
CA ASP A 55 -3.61 -8.52 -5.39
C ASP A 55 -2.16 -8.12 -5.05
N VAL A 56 -1.40 -9.11 -4.62
CA VAL A 56 0.02 -8.93 -4.27
C VAL A 56 0.86 -8.66 -5.53
N GLN A 57 0.55 -9.32 -6.65
CA GLN A 57 1.31 -9.18 -7.89
C GLN A 57 1.12 -7.77 -8.45
N GLY A 58 -0.12 -7.30 -8.59
CA GLY A 58 -0.41 -5.95 -9.06
C GLY A 58 0.17 -4.85 -8.15
N LEU A 59 0.21 -5.08 -6.83
CA LEU A 59 0.85 -4.15 -5.89
C LEU A 59 2.38 -4.15 -6.03
N SER A 60 3.01 -5.32 -6.20
CA SER A 60 4.45 -5.43 -6.47
C SER A 60 4.84 -4.72 -7.77
N GLU A 61 4.08 -4.90 -8.85
CA GLU A 61 4.32 -4.20 -10.11
C GLU A 61 4.22 -2.67 -9.97
N LEU A 62 3.25 -2.15 -9.20
CA LEU A 62 3.16 -0.71 -8.91
C LEU A 62 4.38 -0.20 -8.15
N ALA A 63 4.86 -0.96 -7.16
CA ALA A 63 6.04 -0.59 -6.39
C ALA A 63 7.30 -0.54 -7.26
N GLU A 64 7.46 -1.52 -8.15
CA GLU A 64 8.57 -1.55 -9.12
C GLU A 64 8.51 -0.37 -10.10
N ARG A 65 7.32 -0.05 -10.62
CA ARG A 65 7.14 1.13 -11.50
C ARG A 65 7.58 2.43 -10.82
N GLY A 66 7.12 2.68 -9.60
CA GLY A 66 7.52 3.88 -8.85
C GLY A 66 9.02 3.93 -8.54
N ALA A 67 9.62 2.78 -8.20
CA ALA A 67 11.05 2.68 -7.95
C ALA A 67 11.91 2.91 -9.20
N LEU A 68 11.41 2.51 -10.38
CA LEU A 68 12.09 2.77 -11.67
C LEU A 68 12.04 4.26 -12.04
N GLU A 69 10.91 4.94 -11.81
CA GLU A 69 10.76 6.38 -12.07
C GLU A 69 11.68 7.25 -11.19
N GLU A 70 11.93 6.85 -9.94
CA GLU A 70 12.85 7.55 -9.03
C GLU A 70 14.32 7.39 -9.46
N ARG A 71 14.66 6.22 -10.01
CA ARG A 71 16.01 5.89 -10.48
C ARG A 71 16.37 6.61 -11.78
N ASP A 72 15.41 6.76 -12.69
CA ASP A 72 15.62 7.51 -13.94
C ASP A 72 15.71 9.03 -13.70
N ARG A 73 15.04 9.56 -12.68
CA ARG A 73 15.13 10.98 -12.30
C ARG A 73 16.49 11.36 -11.67
N SER A 74 17.25 10.35 -11.22
CA SER A 74 18.57 10.52 -10.58
C SER A 74 19.74 10.24 -11.53
N ARG A 75 19.47 10.10 -12.84
CA ARG A 75 20.46 9.83 -13.90
C ARG A 75 20.58 11.02 -14.85
#